data_AF-A0AAD7Z8D1-F1
#
_entry.id   AF-A0AAD7Z8D1-F1
#
_cell.length_a   1.000
_cell.length_b   1.000
_cell.length_c   1.000
_cell.angle_alpha   90.00
_cell.angle_beta   90.00
_cell.angle_gamma   90.00
#
_symmetry.space_group_name_H-M   'P 1'
#
loop_
_entity.id
_entity.type
_entity.pdbx_description
1 polymer ?
#
loop_
_entity_poly.entity_id
_entity_poly.type
_entity_poly.pdbx_seq_one_letter_code
_entity_poly.pdbx_strand_id
1 'polypeptide(L)'
;MPLLRRKPFVRNKLPEDIDEDEKVFYCELTNEVFRDYEEFCQRVILCNSLVWSCSLTGKPQLTYQEALQSEQAARTSIKSFSKKLVVPVLYLANLSQKTTFGDLAEDVFAFVRERYFIGEKIEFALKDDIWFPGAVVQVLPPSDKEISKYHSANRGAVQKNGGIPTFPSSLYSYKVRRLDKKQNDITLKFGQVRRPKGIYTREKNKLFLKYFSEQKGKTWVVKDRALEKYNIHNIKIGHIFLCKMGPLSPNKKMSASPQKQLTLKKSPRKFNNEPLKSPQKQQLAKKLKDKYKGVSNMKKKDATKNILEQHKYKKGFGD
;
A
#
# COMPACT_ATOMS: atom_id res chain seq x y z
N MET A 1 -11.63 -3.99 1.67
CA MET A 1 -13.06 -3.68 1.58
C MET A 1 -13.21 -2.28 2.13
N PRO A 2 -13.94 -1.39 1.44
CA PRO A 2 -14.09 -0.01 1.84
C PRO A 2 -14.57 0.13 3.28
N LEU A 3 -14.09 1.17 3.95
CA LEU A 3 -14.52 1.50 5.30
C LEU A 3 -15.71 2.44 5.21
N LEU A 4 -16.79 2.11 5.92
CA LEU A 4 -17.94 3.00 6.10
C LEU A 4 -17.70 3.84 7.34
N ARG A 5 -17.59 5.17 7.19
CA ARG A 5 -17.28 6.09 8.31
C ARG A 5 -16.07 5.62 9.14
N ARG A 6 -15.01 5.17 8.43
CA ARG A 6 -13.76 4.62 9.00
C ARG A 6 -13.89 3.31 9.78
N LYS A 7 -15.04 2.63 9.71
CA LYS A 7 -15.24 1.29 10.28
C LYS A 7 -15.31 0.24 9.17
N PRO A 8 -14.88 -1.01 9.42
CA PRO A 8 -15.13 -2.10 8.49
C PRO A 8 -16.61 -2.16 8.16
N PHE A 9 -16.94 -2.03 6.88
CA PHE A 9 -18.28 -2.30 6.40
C PHE A 9 -18.53 -3.81 6.47
N VAL A 10 -19.76 -4.22 6.70
CA VAL A 10 -20.17 -5.63 6.63
C VAL A 10 -21.41 -5.66 5.76
N ARG A 11 -21.37 -6.50 4.73
CA ARG A 11 -22.51 -6.73 3.85
C ARG A 11 -23.53 -7.61 4.55
N ASN A 12 -24.80 -7.40 4.25
CA ASN A 12 -25.88 -8.29 4.60
C ASN A 12 -25.57 -9.67 4.02
N LYS A 13 -25.82 -10.72 4.80
CA LYS A 13 -25.78 -12.08 4.29
C LYS A 13 -26.92 -12.27 3.31
N LEU A 14 -26.72 -13.16 2.35
CA LEU A 14 -27.81 -13.63 1.51
C LEU A 14 -28.85 -14.31 2.44
N PRO A 15 -30.13 -13.93 2.38
CA PRO A 15 -31.18 -14.67 3.04
C PRO A 15 -31.20 -16.12 2.53
N GLU A 16 -31.28 -17.09 3.44
CA GLU A 16 -31.15 -18.52 3.13
C GLU A 16 -32.47 -19.12 2.59
N ASP A 17 -33.56 -18.39 2.74
CA ASP A 17 -34.95 -18.76 2.49
C ASP A 17 -35.53 -18.11 1.22
N ILE A 18 -34.67 -17.78 0.25
CA ILE A 18 -35.10 -17.18 -1.02
C ILE A 18 -35.52 -18.28 -1.98
N ASP A 19 -36.79 -18.25 -2.38
CA ASP A 19 -37.31 -19.13 -3.42
C ASP A 19 -36.80 -18.70 -4.81
N GLU A 20 -36.59 -19.66 -5.73
CA GLU A 20 -36.04 -19.39 -7.07
C GLU A 20 -36.91 -18.43 -7.91
N ASP A 21 -38.22 -18.37 -7.61
CA ASP A 21 -39.19 -17.50 -8.27
C ASP A 21 -39.48 -16.19 -7.51
N GLU A 22 -38.84 -15.97 -6.35
CA GLU A 22 -39.08 -14.80 -5.53
C GLU A 22 -38.53 -13.51 -6.18
N LYS A 23 -39.37 -12.48 -6.25
CA LYS A 23 -38.97 -11.17 -6.76
C LYS A 23 -38.24 -10.37 -5.70
N VAL A 24 -36.94 -10.18 -5.89
CA VAL A 24 -36.06 -9.43 -4.99
C VAL A 24 -35.39 -8.25 -5.68
N PHE A 25 -34.89 -7.30 -4.90
CA PHE A 25 -34.07 -6.18 -5.36
C PHE A 25 -32.58 -6.49 -5.18
N TYR A 26 -31.81 -6.41 -6.27
CA TYR A 26 -30.38 -6.72 -6.27
C TYR A 26 -29.53 -5.44 -6.39
N CYS A 27 -28.58 -5.27 -5.47
CA CYS A 27 -27.61 -4.19 -5.51
C CYS A 27 -26.30 -4.67 -6.15
N GLU A 28 -26.12 -4.38 -7.45
CA GLU A 28 -24.94 -4.78 -8.23
C GLU A 28 -23.60 -4.29 -7.65
N LEU A 29 -23.58 -3.14 -6.98
CA LEU A 29 -22.34 -2.59 -6.42
C LEU A 29 -21.82 -3.42 -5.25
N THR A 30 -22.74 -3.84 -4.37
CA THR A 30 -22.40 -4.53 -3.12
C THR A 30 -22.60 -6.04 -3.20
N ASN A 31 -23.23 -6.52 -4.28
CA ASN A 31 -23.72 -7.89 -4.46
C ASN A 31 -24.63 -8.33 -3.32
N GLU A 32 -25.56 -7.47 -2.92
CA GLU A 32 -26.54 -7.73 -1.85
C GLU A 32 -27.95 -7.85 -2.42
N VAL A 33 -28.76 -8.67 -1.78
CA VAL A 33 -30.17 -8.94 -2.14
C VAL A 33 -31.07 -8.40 -1.03
N PHE A 34 -32.15 -7.74 -1.42
CA PHE A 34 -33.14 -7.13 -0.51
C PHE A 34 -34.55 -7.54 -0.94
N ARG A 35 -35.39 -7.94 0.02
CA ARG A 35 -36.83 -8.16 -0.23
C ARG A 35 -37.60 -6.83 -0.20
N ASP A 36 -37.22 -5.94 0.70
CA ASP A 36 -37.83 -4.63 0.85
C ASP A 36 -37.21 -3.58 -0.07
N TYR A 37 -38.07 -2.77 -0.70
CA TYR A 37 -37.65 -1.72 -1.62
C TYR A 37 -36.99 -0.54 -0.90
N GLU A 38 -37.44 -0.21 0.31
CA GLU A 38 -36.89 0.91 1.09
C GLU A 38 -35.48 0.59 1.58
N GLU A 39 -35.23 -0.64 2.06
CA GLU A 39 -33.89 -1.12 2.40
C GLU A 39 -32.92 -1.07 1.21
N PHE A 40 -33.37 -1.52 0.04
CA PHE A 40 -32.60 -1.43 -1.20
C PHE A 40 -32.26 0.04 -1.54
N CYS A 41 -33.25 0.94 -1.47
CA CYS A 41 -33.04 2.36 -1.74
C CYS A 41 -32.03 2.97 -0.76
N GLN A 42 -32.14 2.66 0.53
CA GLN A 42 -31.19 3.11 1.54
C GLN A 42 -29.77 2.61 1.25
N ARG A 43 -29.63 1.37 0.78
CA ARG A 43 -28.32 0.83 0.36
C ARG A 43 -27.73 1.60 -0.82
N VAL A 44 -28.53 1.88 -1.84
CA VAL A 44 -28.11 2.62 -3.03
C VAL A 44 -27.69 4.05 -2.65
N ILE A 45 -28.48 4.72 -1.81
CA ILE A 45 -28.16 6.07 -1.30
C ILE A 45 -26.86 6.04 -0.50
N LEU A 46 -26.67 5.04 0.37
CA LEU A 46 -25.46 4.87 1.15
C LEU A 46 -24.23 4.67 0.26
N CYS A 47 -24.32 3.84 -0.77
CA CYS A 47 -23.22 3.58 -1.70
C CYS A 47 -22.79 4.83 -2.47
N ASN A 48 -23.75 5.69 -2.81
CA ASN A 48 -23.51 6.97 -3.51
C ASN A 48 -23.14 8.14 -2.58
N SER A 49 -23.22 7.95 -1.27
CA SER A 49 -22.85 8.97 -0.30
C SER A 49 -21.34 9.05 -0.11
N LEU A 50 -20.78 10.25 0.09
CA LEU A 50 -19.35 10.48 0.33
C LEU A 50 -18.91 10.15 1.77
N VAL A 51 -19.36 9.02 2.30
CA VAL A 51 -19.08 8.56 3.67
C VAL A 51 -18.09 7.39 3.71
N TRP A 52 -17.59 6.97 2.55
CA TRP A 52 -16.64 5.86 2.43
C TRP A 52 -15.21 6.36 2.48
N SER A 53 -14.32 5.47 2.90
CA SER A 53 -12.88 5.69 2.82
C SER A 53 -12.17 4.43 2.38
N CYS A 54 -11.11 4.58 1.60
CA CYS A 54 -10.28 3.46 1.16
C CYS A 54 -9.53 2.85 2.36
N SER A 55 -9.62 1.53 2.55
CA SER A 55 -8.95 0.85 3.67
C SER A 55 -7.42 0.81 3.54
N LEU A 56 -6.88 0.93 2.32
CA LEU A 56 -5.45 0.87 2.05
C LEU A 56 -4.78 2.24 2.05
N THR A 57 -5.36 3.22 1.36
CA THR A 57 -4.79 4.57 1.24
C THR A 57 -5.24 5.49 2.38
N GLY A 58 -6.36 5.17 3.04
CA GLY A 58 -7.00 6.04 4.03
C GLY A 58 -7.71 7.25 3.44
N LYS A 59 -7.80 7.38 2.09
CA LYS A 59 -8.47 8.51 1.42
C LYS A 59 -9.95 8.57 1.84
N PRO A 60 -10.41 9.66 2.48
CA PRO A 60 -11.80 9.81 2.94
C PRO A 60 -12.69 10.38 1.83
N GLN A 61 -13.99 10.54 2.15
CA GLN A 61 -14.98 11.22 1.31
C GLN A 61 -15.12 10.63 -0.09
N LEU A 62 -15.12 9.31 -0.16
CA LEU A 62 -15.36 8.56 -1.39
C LEU A 62 -16.78 7.99 -1.38
N THR A 63 -17.30 7.73 -2.56
CA THR A 63 -18.40 6.78 -2.76
C THR A 63 -17.89 5.34 -2.61
N TYR A 64 -18.81 4.37 -2.52
CA TYR A 64 -18.45 2.97 -2.41
C TYR A 64 -17.58 2.50 -3.58
N GLN A 65 -17.98 2.85 -4.81
CA GLN A 65 -17.28 2.46 -6.04
C GLN A 65 -15.89 3.10 -6.13
N GLU A 66 -15.77 4.39 -5.82
CA GLU A 66 -14.47 5.08 -5.82
C GLU A 66 -13.53 4.50 -4.75
N ALA A 67 -14.05 4.13 -3.59
CA ALA A 67 -13.26 3.48 -2.56
C ALA A 67 -12.75 2.10 -3.03
N LEU A 68 -13.57 1.31 -3.73
CA LEU A 68 -13.13 0.05 -4.34
C LEU A 68 -12.05 0.26 -5.41
N GLN A 69 -12.25 1.22 -6.31
CA GLN A 69 -11.25 1.56 -7.33
C GLN A 69 -9.95 2.04 -6.70
N SER A 70 -10.02 2.85 -5.64
CA SER A 70 -8.86 3.29 -4.87
C SER A 70 -8.13 2.12 -4.22
N GLU A 71 -8.85 1.14 -3.65
CA GLU A 71 -8.24 -0.07 -3.10
C GLU A 71 -7.55 -0.91 -4.18
N GLN A 72 -8.18 -1.06 -5.35
CA GLN A 72 -7.61 -1.81 -6.46
C GLN A 72 -6.34 -1.14 -7.00
N ALA A 73 -6.39 0.18 -7.24
CA ALA A 73 -5.23 0.96 -7.65
C ALA A 73 -4.10 0.88 -6.63
N ALA A 74 -4.43 0.95 -5.34
CA ALA A 74 -3.45 0.79 -4.27
C ALA A 74 -2.79 -0.60 -4.28
N ARG A 75 -3.56 -1.68 -4.44
CA ARG A 75 -3.02 -3.05 -4.56
C ARG A 75 -2.10 -3.19 -5.77
N THR A 76 -2.47 -2.64 -6.91
CA THR A 76 -1.64 -2.65 -8.12
C THR A 76 -0.33 -1.87 -7.91
N SER A 77 -0.40 -0.73 -7.23
CA SER A 77 0.79 0.07 -6.89
C SER A 77 1.73 -0.67 -5.94
N ILE A 78 1.20 -1.33 -4.90
CA ILE A 78 1.99 -2.14 -3.97
C ILE A 78 2.63 -3.35 -4.68
N LYS A 79 1.89 -4.02 -5.58
CA LYS A 79 2.41 -5.15 -6.37
C LYS A 79 3.49 -4.75 -7.39
N SER A 80 3.35 -3.57 -7.99
CA SER A 80 4.31 -3.03 -8.96
C SER A 80 5.49 -2.30 -8.32
N PHE A 81 5.56 -2.25 -6.99
CA PHE A 81 6.67 -1.64 -6.27
C PHE A 81 8.00 -2.35 -6.59
N SER A 82 9.08 -1.57 -6.74
CA SER A 82 10.38 -2.11 -7.14
C SER A 82 10.91 -3.11 -6.11
N LYS A 83 11.07 -4.37 -6.52
CA LYS A 83 11.56 -5.47 -5.67
C LYS A 83 12.91 -5.17 -5.02
N LYS A 84 13.76 -4.38 -5.69
CA LYS A 84 15.09 -3.98 -5.20
C LYS A 84 15.03 -2.92 -4.10
N LEU A 85 13.92 -2.17 -4.01
CA LEU A 85 13.71 -1.14 -3.00
C LEU A 85 12.94 -1.65 -1.78
N VAL A 86 12.26 -2.80 -1.89
CA VAL A 86 11.47 -3.38 -0.79
C VAL A 86 12.30 -3.54 0.49
N VAL A 87 13.42 -4.26 0.39
CA VAL A 87 14.27 -4.56 1.55
C VAL A 87 14.87 -3.28 2.15
N PRO A 88 15.53 -2.39 1.38
CA PRO A 88 16.04 -1.13 1.93
C PRO A 88 14.97 -0.28 2.61
N VAL A 89 13.79 -0.12 1.98
CA VAL A 89 12.70 0.72 2.51
C VAL A 89 12.17 0.15 3.82
N LEU A 90 11.93 -1.15 3.90
CA LEU A 90 11.43 -1.78 5.13
C LEU A 90 12.50 -1.78 6.23
N TYR A 91 13.77 -1.99 5.88
CA TYR A 91 14.85 -1.94 6.86
C TYR A 91 14.99 -0.55 7.48
N LEU A 92 14.99 0.50 6.66
CA LEU A 92 15.03 1.88 7.14
C LEU A 92 13.81 2.21 8.00
N ALA A 93 12.62 1.74 7.59
CA ALA A 93 11.42 1.90 8.39
C ALA A 93 11.48 1.16 9.73
N ASN A 94 12.18 0.03 9.80
CA ASN A 94 12.37 -0.73 11.03
C ASN A 94 13.37 -0.07 11.99
N LEU A 95 14.40 0.60 11.46
CA LEU A 95 15.33 1.39 12.27
C LEU A 95 14.71 2.68 12.79
N SER A 96 13.77 3.24 12.03
CA SER A 96 13.14 4.52 12.32
C SER A 96 12.12 4.40 13.47
N GLN A 97 12.36 5.10 14.57
CA GLN A 97 11.45 5.14 15.73
C GLN A 97 10.55 6.39 15.73
N LYS A 98 9.82 6.62 14.64
CA LYS A 98 8.95 7.80 14.52
C LYS A 98 7.57 7.56 15.12
N THR A 99 7.05 8.61 15.76
CA THR A 99 5.71 8.60 16.36
C THR A 99 4.62 8.89 15.32
N THR A 100 4.92 9.72 14.32
CA THR A 100 4.01 10.07 13.24
C THR A 100 4.34 9.30 11.97
N PHE A 101 3.31 8.75 11.33
CA PHE A 101 3.46 8.03 10.06
C PHE A 101 4.01 8.91 8.93
N GLY A 102 3.59 10.18 8.89
CA GLY A 102 4.06 11.16 7.91
C GLY A 102 5.58 11.33 7.95
N ASP A 103 6.12 11.55 9.14
CA ASP A 103 7.56 11.72 9.36
C ASP A 103 8.34 10.44 9.02
N LEU A 104 7.82 9.26 9.40
CA LEU A 104 8.40 7.98 8.99
C LEU A 104 8.51 7.88 7.46
N ALA A 105 7.41 8.18 6.76
CA ALA A 105 7.37 8.07 5.31
C ALA A 105 8.30 9.07 4.62
N GLU A 106 8.38 10.31 5.12
CA GLU A 106 9.24 11.33 4.53
C GLU A 106 10.72 11.03 4.78
N ASP A 107 11.11 10.61 5.99
CA ASP A 107 12.50 10.26 6.30
C ASP A 107 13.00 9.10 5.43
N VAL A 108 12.19 8.05 5.30
CA VAL A 108 12.54 6.90 4.45
C VAL A 108 12.56 7.31 2.98
N PHE A 109 11.62 8.18 2.54
CA PHE A 109 11.62 8.69 1.17
C PHE A 109 12.87 9.52 0.87
N ALA A 110 13.22 10.47 1.73
CA ALA A 110 14.39 11.34 1.57
C ALA A 110 15.69 10.53 1.47
N PHE A 111 15.85 9.52 2.33
CA PHE A 111 17.03 8.65 2.31
C PHE A 111 17.13 7.81 1.02
N VAL A 112 16.05 7.13 0.64
CA VAL A 112 16.05 6.23 -0.53
C VAL A 112 16.08 7.00 -1.85
N ARG A 113 15.56 8.23 -1.87
CA ARG A 113 15.61 9.11 -3.06
C ARG A 113 17.03 9.37 -3.50
N GLU A 114 17.94 9.60 -2.54
CA GLU A 114 19.32 10.01 -2.79
C GLU A 114 20.32 8.86 -2.72
N ARG A 115 19.84 7.61 -2.71
CA ARG A 115 20.68 6.41 -2.65
C ARG A 115 20.23 5.38 -3.68
N TYR A 116 21.21 4.69 -4.25
CA TYR A 116 20.99 3.61 -5.20
C TYR A 116 21.40 2.28 -4.58
N PHE A 117 20.64 1.22 -4.87
CA PHE A 117 20.81 -0.09 -4.25
C PHE A 117 21.26 -1.12 -5.27
N ILE A 118 21.91 -2.19 -4.80
CA ILE A 118 22.45 -3.20 -5.69
C ILE A 118 21.34 -3.93 -6.45
N GLY A 119 21.58 -4.12 -7.75
CA GLY A 119 20.67 -4.69 -8.72
C GLY A 119 19.52 -3.77 -9.11
N GLU A 120 19.51 -2.53 -8.63
CA GLU A 120 18.52 -1.53 -9.04
C GLU A 120 18.75 -1.07 -10.47
N LYS A 121 17.67 -0.92 -11.24
CA LYS A 121 17.70 -0.34 -12.59
C LYS A 121 17.81 1.18 -12.50
N ILE A 122 18.84 1.71 -13.14
CA ILE A 122 19.20 3.13 -13.13
C ILE A 122 19.47 3.59 -14.56
N GLU A 123 19.52 4.89 -14.75
CA GLU A 123 20.09 5.52 -15.93
C GLU A 123 21.40 6.19 -15.51
N PHE A 124 22.41 6.13 -16.38
CA PHE A 124 23.69 6.75 -16.10
C PHE A 124 24.29 7.45 -17.32
N ALA A 125 25.05 8.51 -17.08
CA ALA A 125 25.75 9.28 -18.10
C ALA A 125 27.27 9.00 -18.06
N LEU A 126 27.83 8.66 -19.21
CA LEU A 126 29.27 8.39 -19.41
C LEU A 126 30.01 9.63 -19.93
N LYS A 127 29.37 10.35 -20.85
CA LYS A 127 29.79 11.61 -21.46
C LYS A 127 28.56 12.50 -21.54
N ASP A 128 28.75 13.81 -21.44
CA ASP A 128 27.69 14.76 -21.12
C ASP A 128 26.42 14.59 -21.98
N ASP A 129 25.29 14.53 -21.26
CA ASP A 129 23.89 14.41 -21.68
C ASP A 129 23.36 13.13 -22.36
N ILE A 130 24.19 12.11 -22.61
CA ILE A 130 23.67 10.81 -23.09
C ILE A 130 23.48 9.84 -21.94
N TRP A 131 22.21 9.52 -21.66
CA TRP A 131 21.81 8.61 -20.59
C TRP A 131 21.60 7.19 -21.11
N PHE A 132 22.28 6.22 -20.49
CA PHE A 132 22.19 4.81 -20.81
C PHE A 132 21.49 4.03 -19.70
N PRO A 133 20.67 3.02 -20.03
CA PRO A 133 20.07 2.13 -19.04
C PRO A 133 21.12 1.18 -18.46
N GLY A 134 21.12 1.03 -17.15
CA GLY A 134 22.06 0.21 -16.41
C GLY A 134 21.46 -0.41 -15.15
N ALA A 135 22.27 -1.21 -14.48
CA ALA A 135 22.00 -1.71 -13.15
C ALA A 135 23.19 -1.48 -12.23
N VAL A 136 22.92 -1.15 -10.97
CA VAL A 136 23.97 -1.03 -9.95
C VAL A 136 24.50 -2.41 -9.61
N VAL A 137 25.81 -2.63 -9.74
CA VAL A 137 26.48 -3.87 -9.35
C VAL A 137 26.99 -3.78 -7.92
N GLN A 138 27.57 -2.63 -7.56
CA GLN A 138 28.17 -2.42 -6.25
C GLN A 138 28.05 -0.95 -5.85
N VAL A 139 27.86 -0.70 -4.55
CA VAL A 139 27.94 0.63 -3.95
C VAL A 139 29.30 0.75 -3.27
N LEU A 140 30.04 1.82 -3.59
CA LEU A 140 31.35 2.11 -3.03
C LEU A 140 31.19 3.26 -2.02
N PRO A 141 31.46 3.01 -0.72
CA PRO A 141 31.48 4.08 0.27
C PRO A 141 32.64 5.05 0.00
N PRO A 142 32.56 6.28 0.52
CA PRO A 142 33.64 7.25 0.34
C PRO A 142 34.94 6.78 0.99
N SER A 143 36.07 7.15 0.37
CA SER A 143 37.40 6.89 0.92
C SER A 143 37.66 7.75 2.17
N ASP A 144 38.50 7.27 3.09
CA ASP A 144 38.94 8.04 4.27
C ASP A 144 39.44 9.44 3.91
N LYS A 145 40.12 9.59 2.76
CA LYS A 145 40.59 10.90 2.27
C LYS A 145 39.44 11.84 1.92
N GLU A 146 38.39 11.31 1.28
CA GLU A 146 37.20 12.08 0.90
C GLU A 146 36.38 12.47 2.14
N ILE A 147 36.31 11.57 3.11
CA ILE A 147 35.71 11.79 4.42
C ILE A 147 36.46 12.90 5.17
N SER A 148 37.79 12.83 5.27
CA SER A 148 38.61 13.87 5.90
C SER A 148 38.42 15.23 5.22
N LYS A 149 38.41 15.27 3.88
CA LYS A 149 38.19 16.50 3.11
C LYS A 149 36.81 17.10 3.37
N TYR A 150 35.78 16.26 3.46
CA TYR A 150 34.43 16.69 3.81
C TYR A 150 34.37 17.27 5.23
N HIS A 151 34.97 16.60 6.21
CA HIS A 151 35.01 17.08 7.60
C HIS A 151 35.81 18.38 7.76
N SER A 152 36.90 18.56 7.02
CA SER A 152 37.67 19.82 7.04
C SER A 152 36.90 20.98 6.42
N ALA A 153 36.11 20.74 5.38
CA ALA A 153 35.30 21.75 4.71
C ALA A 153 34.00 22.08 5.46
N ASN A 154 33.41 21.10 6.15
CA ASN A 154 32.13 21.22 6.86
C ASN A 154 32.31 20.96 8.37
N ARG A 155 33.13 21.77 9.05
CA ARG A 155 33.28 21.70 10.52
C ARG A 155 31.92 21.91 11.19
N GLY A 156 31.27 20.83 11.65
CA GLY A 156 30.05 20.89 12.48
C GLY A 156 28.82 20.12 11.96
N ALA A 157 28.82 19.60 10.73
CA ALA A 157 27.63 18.94 10.16
C ALA A 157 27.80 17.40 10.06
N VAL A 158 27.88 16.72 11.21
CA VAL A 158 27.61 15.27 11.25
C VAL A 158 26.11 15.12 11.36
N GLN A 159 25.40 14.96 10.24
CA GLN A 159 23.98 14.65 10.27
C GLN A 159 23.79 13.25 10.86
N LYS A 160 23.48 13.20 12.16
CA LYS A 160 22.93 12.00 12.80
C LYS A 160 21.47 11.86 12.36
N ASN A 161 21.25 11.38 11.15
CA ASN A 161 19.92 10.95 10.72
C ASN A 161 19.59 9.64 11.44
N GLY A 162 18.98 9.76 12.62
CA GLY A 162 18.28 8.67 13.30
C GLY A 162 19.08 7.38 13.51
N GLY A 163 20.38 7.48 13.83
CA GLY A 163 21.20 6.33 14.22
C GLY A 163 22.01 5.65 13.10
N ILE A 164 21.92 6.09 11.84
CA ILE A 164 22.76 5.54 10.75
C ILE A 164 23.88 6.55 10.43
N PRO A 165 25.13 6.33 10.87
CA PRO A 165 26.25 7.20 10.51
C PRO A 165 26.52 7.07 9.02
N THR A 166 25.98 8.01 8.24
CA THR A 166 26.08 7.95 6.79
C THR A 166 26.51 9.28 6.23
N PHE A 167 27.56 9.26 5.42
CA PHE A 167 28.06 10.42 4.69
C PHE A 167 27.04 10.93 3.64
N PRO A 168 27.15 12.18 3.18
CA PRO A 168 26.33 12.71 2.09
C PRO A 168 26.32 11.81 0.85
N SER A 169 25.17 11.76 0.17
CA SER A 169 24.97 10.99 -1.07
C SER A 169 25.99 11.33 -2.17
N SER A 170 26.45 12.58 -2.22
CA SER A 170 27.44 13.07 -3.19
C SER A 170 28.82 12.42 -3.10
N LEU A 171 29.19 11.87 -1.94
CA LEU A 171 30.48 11.22 -1.73
C LEU A 171 30.49 9.74 -2.13
N TYR A 172 29.32 9.16 -2.40
CA TYR A 172 29.23 7.76 -2.82
C TYR A 172 29.52 7.60 -4.31
N SER A 173 30.24 6.52 -4.62
CA SER A 173 30.47 6.07 -5.98
C SER A 173 29.75 4.74 -6.23
N TYR A 174 29.37 4.51 -7.48
CA TYR A 174 28.55 3.36 -7.88
C TYR A 174 29.22 2.64 -9.04
N LYS A 175 29.39 1.33 -8.89
CA LYS A 175 29.82 0.47 -9.98
C LYS A 175 28.57 0.00 -10.72
N VAL A 176 28.42 0.40 -11.98
CA VAL A 176 27.23 0.15 -12.79
C VAL A 176 27.56 -0.74 -13.98
N ARG A 177 26.62 -1.59 -14.35
CA ARG A 177 26.68 -2.42 -15.55
C ARG A 177 25.63 -1.98 -16.54
N ARG A 178 26.04 -1.77 -17.79
CA ARG A 178 25.12 -1.45 -18.87
C ARG A 178 24.23 -2.66 -19.20
N LEU A 179 22.96 -2.41 -19.52
CA LEU A 179 22.03 -3.49 -19.88
C LEU A 179 22.14 -3.90 -21.37
N ASP A 180 22.48 -2.96 -22.26
CA ASP A 180 22.47 -3.20 -23.72
C ASP A 180 23.65 -4.03 -24.23
N LYS A 181 24.79 -3.96 -23.55
CA LYS A 181 26.02 -4.65 -23.94
C LYS A 181 26.62 -5.32 -22.70
N LYS A 182 27.15 -6.54 -22.86
CA LYS A 182 27.99 -7.22 -21.86
C LYS A 182 29.35 -6.53 -21.75
N GLN A 183 29.34 -5.24 -21.42
CA GLN A 183 30.54 -4.43 -21.27
C GLN A 183 30.98 -4.44 -19.80
N ASN A 184 32.26 -4.12 -19.59
CA ASN A 184 32.87 -4.01 -18.27
C ASN A 184 32.07 -3.04 -17.39
N ASP A 185 32.08 -3.35 -16.09
CA ASP A 185 31.47 -2.51 -15.08
C ASP A 185 32.18 -1.14 -15.00
N ILE A 186 31.41 -0.06 -14.93
CA ILE A 186 31.90 1.32 -14.93
C ILE A 186 31.69 1.93 -13.54
N THR A 187 32.68 2.64 -13.01
CA THR A 187 32.55 3.39 -11.76
C THR A 187 32.11 4.82 -12.04
N LEU A 188 31.02 5.26 -11.42
CA LEU A 188 30.42 6.57 -11.60
C LEU A 188 30.15 7.26 -10.26
N LYS A 189 30.13 8.59 -10.28
CA LYS A 189 29.74 9.39 -9.12
C LYS A 189 28.22 9.56 -9.04
N PHE A 190 27.72 9.94 -7.86
CA PHE A 190 26.29 10.20 -7.63
C PHE A 190 25.63 11.10 -8.70
N GLY A 191 26.28 12.18 -9.13
CA GLY A 191 25.71 13.12 -10.11
C GLY A 191 25.52 12.54 -11.53
N GLN A 192 26.21 11.44 -11.85
CA GLN A 192 26.14 10.77 -13.15
C GLN A 192 25.11 9.64 -13.18
N VAL A 193 24.42 9.38 -12.06
CA VAL A 193 23.45 8.30 -11.92
C VAL A 193 22.10 8.89 -11.54
N ARG A 194 21.04 8.43 -12.19
CA ARG A 194 19.66 8.78 -11.85
C ARG A 194 18.73 7.59 -11.89
N ARG A 195 17.65 7.67 -11.11
CA ARG A 195 16.56 6.71 -11.16
C ARG A 195 15.58 7.11 -12.27
N PRO A 196 15.11 6.17 -13.12
CA PRO A 196 14.07 6.45 -14.09
C PRO A 196 12.81 7.03 -13.43
N LYS A 197 12.16 7.97 -14.13
CA LYS A 197 10.97 8.67 -13.62
C LYS A 197 9.85 7.67 -13.30
N GLY A 198 9.14 7.91 -12.20
CA GLY A 198 7.96 7.13 -11.82
C GLY A 198 8.23 5.75 -11.18
N ILE A 199 9.48 5.27 -11.12
CA ILE A 199 9.79 4.00 -10.43
C ILE A 199 9.53 4.11 -8.93
N TYR A 200 10.02 5.19 -8.32
CA TYR A 200 9.92 5.44 -6.89
C TYR A 200 9.44 6.87 -6.66
N THR A 201 8.22 7.02 -6.17
CA THR A 201 7.60 8.32 -5.86
C THR A 201 7.23 8.38 -4.38
N ARG A 202 6.99 9.58 -3.87
CA ARG A 202 6.58 9.81 -2.47
C ARG A 202 5.28 9.06 -2.16
N GLU A 203 4.33 9.06 -3.07
CA GLU A 203 3.03 8.38 -2.93
C GLU A 203 3.20 6.85 -2.91
N LYS A 204 4.08 6.30 -3.77
CA LYS A 204 4.38 4.87 -3.79
C LYS A 204 5.07 4.43 -2.50
N ASN A 205 6.06 5.19 -2.02
CA ASN A 205 6.71 4.93 -0.74
C ASN A 205 5.68 4.95 0.40
N LYS A 206 4.90 6.04 0.50
CA LYS A 206 3.90 6.22 1.55
C LYS A 206 2.89 5.07 1.55
N LEU A 207 2.36 4.69 0.40
CA LEU A 207 1.42 3.59 0.29
C LEU A 207 2.05 2.25 0.68
N PHE A 208 3.28 2.00 0.23
CA PHE A 208 4.03 0.79 0.53
C PHE A 208 4.30 0.66 2.04
N LEU A 209 4.80 1.72 2.67
CA LEU A 209 5.01 1.74 4.12
C LEU A 209 3.69 1.57 4.86
N LYS A 210 2.61 2.25 4.45
CA LYS A 210 1.30 2.11 5.10
C LYS A 210 0.79 0.67 5.09
N TYR A 211 1.11 -0.10 4.05
CA TYR A 211 0.74 -1.49 3.94
C TYR A 211 1.56 -2.40 4.87
N PHE A 212 2.87 -2.15 4.97
CA PHE A 212 3.81 -3.00 5.72
C PHE A 212 4.11 -2.52 7.14
N SER A 213 3.66 -1.34 7.56
CA SER A 213 3.82 -0.82 8.91
C SER A 213 2.50 -0.78 9.67
N GLU A 214 2.62 -0.82 10.99
CA GLU A 214 1.52 -0.67 11.94
C GLU A 214 1.97 0.15 13.14
N GLN A 215 1.01 0.74 13.84
CA GLN A 215 1.32 1.52 15.03
C GLN A 215 1.33 0.58 16.24
N LYS A 216 2.52 0.33 16.80
CA LYS A 216 2.69 -0.39 18.08
C LYS A 216 2.98 0.65 19.17
N GLY A 217 1.97 0.92 20.01
CA GLY A 217 2.05 1.96 21.04
C GLY A 217 2.16 3.37 20.44
N LYS A 218 3.24 4.09 20.76
CA LYS A 218 3.50 5.45 20.27
C LYS A 218 4.29 5.49 18.97
N THR A 219 4.82 4.37 18.50
CA THR A 219 5.79 4.33 17.40
C THR A 219 5.24 3.52 16.23
N TRP A 220 5.57 3.92 15.01
CA TRP A 220 5.31 3.13 13.81
C TRP A 220 6.39 2.09 13.63
N VAL A 221 5.98 0.83 13.52
CA VAL A 221 6.89 -0.32 13.41
C VAL A 221 6.50 -1.14 12.18
N VAL A 222 7.47 -1.79 11.55
CA VAL A 222 7.19 -2.72 10.45
C VAL A 222 6.49 -3.97 11.01
N LYS A 223 5.47 -4.46 10.31
CA LYS A 223 4.71 -5.66 10.69
C LYS A 223 5.62 -6.88 10.74
N ASP A 224 5.43 -7.73 11.74
CA ASP A 224 6.25 -8.93 11.96
C ASP A 224 6.22 -9.87 10.74
N ARG A 225 5.04 -10.04 10.12
CA ARG A 225 4.88 -10.80 8.86
C ARG A 225 5.77 -10.30 7.72
N ALA A 226 6.06 -9.00 7.67
CA ALA A 226 6.92 -8.41 6.67
C ALA A 226 8.40 -8.62 7.00
N LEU A 227 8.75 -8.53 8.28
CA LEU A 227 10.10 -8.78 8.79
C LEU A 227 10.54 -10.22 8.51
N GLU A 228 9.67 -11.19 8.77
CA GLU A 228 9.90 -12.61 8.46
C GLU A 228 10.01 -12.85 6.95
N LYS A 229 9.04 -12.36 6.18
CA LYS A 229 8.97 -12.57 4.72
C LYS A 229 10.21 -12.07 3.99
N TYR A 230 10.78 -10.96 4.42
CA TYR A 230 11.96 -10.36 3.81
C TYR A 230 13.25 -10.57 4.63
N ASN A 231 13.18 -11.39 5.69
CA ASN A 231 14.29 -11.73 6.58
C ASN A 231 15.07 -10.51 7.09
N ILE A 232 14.36 -9.46 7.49
CA ILE A 232 14.94 -8.14 7.80
C ILE A 232 15.80 -8.16 9.07
N HIS A 233 15.47 -9.04 10.03
CA HIS A 233 16.21 -9.17 11.29
C HIS A 233 17.68 -9.55 11.11
N ASN A 234 18.01 -10.30 10.06
CA ASN A 234 19.37 -10.78 9.81
C ASN A 234 20.19 -9.84 8.90
N ILE A 235 19.60 -8.73 8.44
CA ILE A 235 20.27 -7.82 7.52
C ILE A 235 21.07 -6.79 8.32
N LYS A 236 22.40 -6.84 8.19
CA LYS A 236 23.26 -5.75 8.68
C LYS A 236 23.23 -4.59 7.68
N ILE A 237 23.39 -3.35 8.15
CA ILE A 237 23.40 -2.14 7.31
C ILE A 237 24.34 -2.27 6.10
N GLY A 238 25.52 -2.87 6.29
CA GLY A 238 26.47 -3.14 5.20
C GLY A 238 25.93 -4.07 4.11
N HIS A 239 25.04 -5.02 4.45
CA HIS A 239 24.46 -5.97 3.49
C HIS A 239 23.43 -5.31 2.55
N ILE A 240 22.88 -4.15 2.92
CA ILE A 240 21.98 -3.35 2.07
C ILE A 240 22.78 -2.64 0.97
N PHE A 241 24.06 -2.35 1.24
CA PHE A 241 24.96 -1.63 0.35
C PHE A 241 26.03 -2.52 -0.32
N LEU A 242 26.29 -3.76 0.11
CA LEU A 242 27.43 -4.59 -0.35
C LEU A 242 27.10 -5.96 -1.00
N CYS A 243 25.83 -6.39 -1.09
CA CYS A 243 25.33 -7.65 -1.69
C CYS A 243 26.24 -8.91 -1.65
N LYS A 244 25.74 -9.93 -0.95
CA LYS A 244 25.48 -11.25 -1.55
C LYS A 244 24.16 -11.75 -0.96
N MET A 245 23.10 -11.87 -1.77
CA MET A 245 21.90 -12.61 -1.37
C MET A 245 21.80 -13.85 -2.26
N GLY A 246 21.99 -15.02 -1.64
CA GLY A 246 21.67 -16.30 -2.27
C GLY A 246 20.15 -16.48 -2.44
N PRO A 247 19.72 -17.45 -3.26
CA PRO A 247 18.30 -17.69 -3.53
C PRO A 247 17.58 -18.11 -2.24
N LEU A 248 16.54 -17.35 -1.88
CA LEU A 248 15.66 -17.66 -0.74
C LEU A 248 14.73 -18.83 -1.14
N SER A 249 14.97 -19.99 -0.55
CA SER A 249 14.04 -21.13 -0.59
C SER A 249 12.96 -21.02 0.50
N PRO A 250 11.78 -21.63 0.33
CA PRO A 250 10.59 -21.30 1.10
C PRO A 250 10.30 -22.26 2.27
N ASN A 251 9.67 -21.68 3.30
CA ASN A 251 8.85 -22.31 4.35
C ASN A 251 9.51 -23.20 5.42
N LYS A 252 9.28 -22.82 6.68
CA LYS A 252 8.65 -23.73 7.65
C LYS A 252 7.78 -22.98 8.67
N LYS A 253 6.57 -23.51 8.83
CA LYS A 253 5.48 -23.11 9.73
C LYS A 253 5.80 -23.54 11.17
N MET A 254 5.40 -22.77 12.19
CA MET A 254 5.04 -23.22 13.56
C MET A 254 4.20 -22.11 14.21
N SER A 255 2.87 -22.28 14.38
CA SER A 255 2.11 -22.93 15.46
C SER A 255 1.66 -21.97 16.58
N ALA A 256 0.34 -21.88 16.79
CA ALA A 256 -0.39 -21.08 17.77
C ALA A 256 -0.21 -21.62 19.22
N SER A 257 -0.31 -20.85 20.32
CA SER A 257 -1.50 -20.31 21.03
C SER A 257 -1.01 -19.85 22.46
N PRO A 258 -1.86 -19.54 23.48
CA PRO A 258 -2.86 -18.46 23.66
C PRO A 258 -2.64 -17.65 24.98
N GLN A 259 -3.61 -16.78 25.34
CA GLN A 259 -3.87 -16.10 26.64
C GLN A 259 -3.33 -14.65 26.75
N LYS A 260 -3.95 -13.66 27.42
CA LYS A 260 -5.19 -13.53 28.22
C LYS A 260 -5.51 -12.03 28.35
N GLN A 261 -6.76 -11.74 28.67
CA GLN A 261 -7.37 -10.42 28.90
C GLN A 261 -6.63 -9.54 29.93
N LEU A 262 -6.64 -8.22 29.71
CA LEU A 262 -6.63 -7.22 30.78
C LEU A 262 -7.56 -6.05 30.40
N THR A 263 -8.61 -5.93 31.20
CA THR A 263 -9.63 -4.87 31.20
C THR A 263 -9.04 -3.54 31.66
N LEU A 264 -9.39 -2.43 31.02
CA LEU A 264 -9.43 -1.11 31.65
C LEU A 264 -10.43 -0.19 30.95
N LYS A 265 -11.49 0.15 31.70
CA LYS A 265 -12.50 1.16 31.41
C LYS A 265 -11.84 2.53 31.23
N LYS A 266 -12.19 3.27 30.18
CA LYS A 266 -12.19 4.75 30.15
C LYS A 266 -13.25 5.26 29.17
N SER A 267 -13.93 6.30 29.62
CA SER A 267 -15.20 6.88 29.16
C SER A 267 -15.15 7.55 27.78
N PRO A 268 -16.28 7.57 27.03
CA PRO A 268 -16.35 8.12 25.68
C PRO A 268 -16.61 9.63 25.70
N ARG A 269 -15.80 10.41 24.97
CA ARG A 269 -16.16 11.78 24.57
C ARG A 269 -17.12 11.68 23.37
N LYS A 270 -18.37 12.06 23.61
CA LYS A 270 -19.44 12.16 22.61
C LYS A 270 -19.07 13.25 21.58
N PHE A 271 -18.95 12.88 20.32
CA PHE A 271 -19.09 13.81 19.19
C PHE A 271 -20.52 13.68 18.68
N ASN A 272 -21.35 14.68 18.98
CA ASN A 272 -22.67 14.83 18.41
C ASN A 272 -22.52 15.12 16.92
N ASN A 273 -22.97 14.18 16.09
CA ASN A 273 -23.36 14.47 14.71
C ASN A 273 -24.86 14.33 14.65
N GLU A 274 -25.57 15.47 14.69
CA GLU A 274 -26.99 15.50 14.38
C GLU A 274 -27.25 14.95 12.96
N PRO A 275 -28.38 14.26 12.77
CA PRO A 275 -28.80 13.81 11.45
C PRO A 275 -29.24 15.02 10.60
N LEU A 276 -28.63 15.19 9.44
CA LEU A 276 -29.17 16.10 8.42
C LEU A 276 -30.62 15.70 8.07
N LYS A 277 -31.48 16.71 8.08
CA LYS A 277 -32.95 16.65 8.05
C LYS A 277 -33.53 15.91 6.84
N SER A 278 -34.70 15.34 7.12
CA SER A 278 -35.60 14.44 6.37
C SER A 278 -36.12 14.82 4.96
N PRO A 279 -36.01 16.04 4.39
CA PRO A 279 -36.56 16.30 3.05
C PRO A 279 -35.69 15.83 1.87
N GLN A 280 -34.35 15.86 2.00
CA GLN A 280 -33.44 15.57 0.86
C GLN A 280 -33.32 14.06 0.57
N LYS A 281 -33.44 13.21 1.59
CA LYS A 281 -33.40 11.75 1.46
C LYS A 281 -34.62 11.22 0.69
N GLN A 282 -35.79 11.83 0.88
CA GLN A 282 -37.04 11.47 0.19
C GLN A 282 -37.04 11.92 -1.29
N GLN A 283 -36.46 13.08 -1.60
CA GLN A 283 -36.38 13.57 -2.99
C GLN A 283 -35.39 12.74 -3.83
N LEU A 284 -34.27 12.31 -3.25
CA LEU A 284 -33.31 11.43 -3.93
C LEU A 284 -33.89 10.01 -4.14
N ALA A 285 -34.64 9.49 -3.16
CA ALA A 285 -35.37 8.22 -3.26
C ALA A 285 -36.46 8.25 -4.35
N LYS A 286 -37.22 9.35 -4.47
CA LYS A 286 -38.19 9.55 -5.57
C LYS A 286 -37.51 9.60 -6.94
N LYS A 287 -36.43 10.37 -7.10
CA LYS A 287 -35.68 10.45 -8.36
C LYS A 287 -35.03 9.11 -8.78
N LEU A 288 -34.59 8.30 -7.81
CA LEU A 288 -34.10 6.93 -8.08
C LEU A 288 -35.25 5.99 -8.48
N LYS A 289 -36.43 6.11 -7.87
CA LYS A 289 -37.63 5.33 -8.21
C LYS A 289 -38.06 5.54 -9.67
N ASP A 290 -37.97 6.78 -10.17
CA ASP A 290 -38.31 7.09 -11.55
C ASP A 290 -37.23 6.64 -12.56
N LYS A 291 -35.95 6.67 -12.17
CA LYS A 291 -34.83 6.21 -13.01
C LYS A 291 -34.80 4.69 -13.19
N TYR A 292 -35.14 3.91 -12.15
CA TYR A 292 -35.10 2.44 -12.21
C TYR A 292 -36.40 1.78 -12.72
N LYS A 293 -37.51 2.53 -12.87
CA LYS A 293 -38.71 2.02 -13.56
C LYS A 293 -38.44 1.65 -15.02
N GLY A 294 -37.63 2.45 -15.74
CA GLY A 294 -37.35 2.29 -17.17
C GLY A 294 -36.34 1.21 -17.55
N VAL A 295 -35.43 0.82 -16.65
CA VAL A 295 -34.37 -0.19 -16.91
C VAL A 295 -34.87 -1.62 -16.66
N SER A 296 -36.06 -1.75 -16.09
CA SER A 296 -36.49 -2.96 -15.38
C SER A 296 -36.99 -4.10 -16.29
N ASN A 297 -37.24 -3.92 -17.59
CA ASN A 297 -37.84 -5.01 -18.39
C ASN A 297 -36.87 -5.86 -19.23
N MET A 298 -35.61 -5.47 -19.43
CA MET A 298 -34.68 -6.23 -20.30
C MET A 298 -33.56 -7.01 -19.59
N LYS A 299 -33.26 -6.75 -18.31
CA LYS A 299 -32.14 -7.43 -17.59
C LYS A 299 -32.56 -8.39 -16.46
N LYS A 300 -33.87 -8.55 -16.23
CA LYS A 300 -34.42 -9.29 -15.06
C LYS A 300 -34.34 -10.82 -15.15
N LYS A 301 -34.25 -11.41 -16.35
CA LYS A 301 -34.25 -12.89 -16.49
C LYS A 301 -32.85 -13.53 -16.44
N ASP A 302 -31.81 -12.80 -16.84
CA ASP A 302 -30.46 -13.37 -16.95
C ASP A 302 -29.66 -13.28 -15.65
N ALA A 303 -29.95 -12.30 -14.78
CA ALA A 303 -29.24 -12.11 -13.52
C ALA A 303 -29.55 -13.20 -12.47
N THR A 304 -30.82 -13.64 -12.38
CA THR A 304 -31.27 -14.65 -11.41
C THR A 304 -30.70 -16.04 -11.75
N LYS A 305 -30.67 -16.40 -13.04
CA LYS A 305 -30.05 -17.67 -13.50
C LYS A 305 -28.55 -17.72 -13.25
N ASN A 306 -27.84 -16.62 -13.49
CA ASN A 306 -26.38 -16.56 -13.35
C ASN A 306 -25.93 -16.62 -11.87
N ILE A 307 -26.74 -16.12 -10.92
CA ILE A 307 -26.47 -16.23 -9.48
C ILE A 307 -26.69 -17.67 -8.98
N LEU A 308 -27.76 -18.35 -9.44
CA LEU A 308 -28.03 -19.76 -9.12
C LEU A 308 -26.99 -20.72 -9.72
N GLU A 309 -26.51 -20.47 -10.95
CA GLU A 309 -25.44 -21.27 -11.59
C GLU A 309 -24.08 -21.11 -10.89
N GLN A 310 -23.71 -19.90 -10.45
CA GLN A 310 -22.47 -19.67 -9.70
C GLN A 310 -22.49 -20.32 -8.30
N HIS A 311 -23.68 -20.51 -7.72
CA HIS A 311 -23.83 -21.23 -6.44
C HIS A 311 -23.93 -22.76 -6.62
N LYS A 312 -24.45 -23.27 -7.75
CA LYS A 312 -24.38 -24.71 -8.09
C LYS A 312 -22.94 -25.19 -8.27
N TYR A 313 -22.06 -24.38 -8.85
CA TYR A 313 -20.64 -24.75 -9.04
C TYR A 313 -19.79 -24.75 -7.74
N LYS A 314 -20.26 -24.15 -6.64
CA LYS A 314 -19.53 -24.14 -5.35
C LYS A 314 -19.94 -25.25 -4.37
N LYS A 315 -21.03 -25.97 -4.65
CA LYS A 315 -21.50 -27.09 -3.80
C LYS A 315 -21.05 -28.47 -4.28
N GLY A 316 -20.28 -28.57 -5.35
CA GLY A 316 -19.73 -29.84 -5.85
C GLY A 316 -18.23 -29.77 -6.06
N PHE A 317 -17.46 -29.81 -4.96
CA PHE A 317 -16.09 -30.34 -4.86
C PHE A 317 -15.72 -30.29 -3.37
N GLY A 318 -16.21 -31.29 -2.65
CA GLY A 318 -15.82 -31.61 -1.30
C GLY A 318 -15.70 -33.12 -1.23
N ASP A 319 -14.52 -33.61 -1.58
CA ASP A 319 -13.80 -34.72 -0.93
C ASP A 319 -12.31 -34.35 -0.96
#